data_AF-A0A2R5FJN7-F1
#
_entry.id   AF-A0A2R5FJN7-F1
#
_cell.length_a   1.000
_cell.length_b   1.000
_cell.length_c   1.000
_cell.angle_alpha   90.00
_cell.angle_beta   90.00
_cell.angle_gamma   90.00
#
_symmetry.space_group_name_H-M   'P 1'
#
loop_
_entity.id
_entity.type
_entity.pdbx_description
1 polymer ?
#
loop_
_entity_poly.entity_id
_entity_poly.type
_entity_poly.pdbx_seq_one_letter_code
_entity_poly.pdbx_strand_id
1 'polypeptide(L)'
;MQTTNSSVFIDTNILVYANLALSPFHIQATERLQALAEQGIDLWISRQTLREYLAAMTRRGDLTGNIPITSLVADVRYFASYFRLVEDNLRKPISDRLD
;
A
#
# COMPACT_ATOMS: atom_id res chain seq x y z
N MET A 1 -26.91 15.05 -10.15
CA MET A 1 -26.38 13.76 -9.66
C MET A 1 -24.98 14.03 -9.14
N GLN A 2 -24.81 14.12 -7.82
CA GLN A 2 -23.53 14.44 -7.20
C GLN A 2 -22.88 13.10 -6.85
N THR A 3 -22.00 12.58 -7.72
CA THR A 3 -21.20 11.41 -7.37
C THR A 3 -20.21 11.87 -6.32
N THR A 4 -20.42 11.50 -5.06
CA THR A 4 -19.36 11.62 -4.05
C THR A 4 -18.24 10.70 -4.51
N ASN A 5 -17.15 11.29 -5.02
CA ASN A 5 -15.91 10.58 -5.33
C ASN A 5 -15.32 10.04 -4.02
N SER A 6 -15.86 8.92 -3.55
CA SER A 6 -15.33 8.19 -2.40
C SER A 6 -13.95 7.68 -2.79
N SER A 7 -12.93 8.11 -2.06
CA SER A 7 -11.56 7.60 -2.18
C SER A 7 -11.15 6.95 -0.86
N VAL A 8 -10.32 5.93 -0.95
CA VAL A 8 -9.81 5.20 0.21
C VAL A 8 -8.29 5.13 0.11
N PHE A 9 -7.62 5.54 1.18
CA PHE A 9 -6.18 5.39 1.30
C PHE A 9 -5.84 3.96 1.76
N ILE A 10 -4.95 3.30 1.03
CA ILE A 10 -4.54 1.92 1.30
C ILE A 10 -3.31 1.92 2.20
N ASP A 11 -3.45 1.32 3.37
CA ASP A 11 -2.36 1.10 4.31
C ASP A 11 -1.36 0.08 3.77
N THR A 12 -0.09 0.24 4.15
CA THR A 12 1.00 -0.67 3.76
C THR A 12 0.69 -2.13 4.12
N ASN A 13 0.04 -2.39 5.26
CA ASN A 13 -0.27 -3.75 5.69
C ASN A 13 -1.20 -4.47 4.71
N ILE A 14 -2.15 -3.75 4.10
CA ILE A 14 -3.06 -4.32 3.10
C ILE A 14 -2.25 -4.77 1.87
N LEU A 15 -1.30 -3.95 1.40
CA LEU A 15 -0.41 -4.33 0.29
C LEU A 15 0.47 -5.52 0.66
N VAL A 16 1.04 -5.54 1.88
CA VAL A 16 1.87 -6.66 2.35
C VAL A 16 1.05 -7.96 2.40
N TYR A 17 -0.15 -7.94 2.96
CA TYR A 17 -0.98 -9.15 3.05
C TYR A 17 -1.49 -9.61 1.69
N ALA A 18 -1.88 -8.67 0.82
CA ALA A 18 -2.30 -9.00 -0.55
C ALA A 18 -1.17 -9.63 -1.39
N ASN A 19 0.10 -9.39 -1.07
CA ASN A 19 1.25 -9.89 -1.84
C ASN A 19 2.09 -10.95 -1.11
N LEU A 20 1.66 -11.37 0.08
CA LEU A 20 2.24 -12.50 0.80
C LEU A 20 1.27 -13.66 0.77
N ALA A 21 1.42 -14.56 -0.20
CA ALA A 21 0.50 -15.69 -0.42
C ALA A 21 0.31 -16.59 0.82
N LEU A 22 1.34 -16.72 1.67
CA LEU A 22 1.28 -17.50 2.91
C LEU A 22 0.68 -16.73 4.10
N SER A 23 0.30 -15.45 3.93
CA SER A 23 -0.39 -14.68 4.96
C SER A 23 -1.79 -15.27 5.20
N PRO A 24 -2.22 -15.45 6.45
CA PRO A 24 -3.61 -15.83 6.74
C PRO A 24 -4.62 -14.77 6.27
N PHE A 25 -4.16 -13.53 6.05
CA PHE A 25 -4.98 -12.42 5.57
C PHE A 25 -4.92 -12.22 4.05
N HIS A 26 -4.23 -13.10 3.31
CA HIS A 26 -4.02 -12.92 1.87
C HIS A 26 -5.35 -12.79 1.11
N ILE A 27 -6.23 -13.77 1.26
CA ILE A 27 -7.56 -13.79 0.61
C ILE A 27 -8.39 -12.57 1.01
N GLN A 28 -8.43 -12.25 2.31
CA GLN A 28 -9.21 -11.10 2.79
C GLN A 28 -8.70 -9.77 2.22
N ALA A 29 -7.37 -9.60 2.12
CA ALA A 29 -6.78 -8.38 1.59
C ALA A 29 -7.03 -8.22 0.09
N THR A 30 -6.88 -9.29 -0.70
CA THR A 30 -7.14 -9.27 -2.14
C THR A 30 -8.62 -9.04 -2.45
N GLU A 31 -9.52 -9.76 -1.79
CA GLU A 31 -10.97 -9.58 -1.93
C GLU A 31 -11.41 -8.16 -1.56
N ARG A 32 -10.83 -7.58 -0.50
CA ARG A 32 -11.20 -6.22 -0.09
C ARG A 32 -10.76 -5.17 -1.11
N LEU A 33 -9.54 -5.28 -1.64
CA LEU A 33 -9.05 -4.40 -2.69
C LEU A 33 -9.91 -4.51 -3.95
N GLN A 34 -10.24 -5.74 -4.35
CA GLN A 34 -11.09 -6.00 -5.50
C GLN A 34 -12.50 -5.42 -5.31
N ALA A 35 -13.14 -5.66 -4.16
CA ALA A 35 -14.48 -5.16 -3.88
C ALA A 35 -14.54 -3.63 -3.89
N LEU A 36 -13.51 -2.93 -3.40
CA LEU A 36 -13.45 -1.47 -3.46
C LEU A 36 -13.28 -0.99 -4.92
N ALA A 37 -12.43 -1.64 -5.70
CA ALA A 37 -12.25 -1.32 -7.12
C ALA A 37 -13.53 -1.53 -7.93
N GLU A 38 -14.25 -2.64 -7.69
CA GLU A 38 -15.54 -2.96 -8.35
C GLU A 38 -16.65 -1.95 -7.99
N GLN A 39 -16.57 -1.34 -6.81
CA GLN A 39 -17.46 -0.24 -6.40
C GLN A 39 -17.12 1.10 -7.06
N GLY A 40 -16.06 1.16 -7.88
CA GLY A 40 -15.59 2.40 -8.51
C GLY A 40 -14.95 3.37 -7.51
N ILE A 41 -14.48 2.88 -6.37
CA ILE A 41 -13.80 3.69 -5.35
C ILE A 41 -12.35 3.86 -5.77
N ASP A 42 -11.88 5.11 -5.82
CA ASP A 42 -10.47 5.41 -6.12
C ASP A 42 -9.59 4.91 -4.96
N LEU A 43 -8.64 4.03 -5.27
CA LEU A 43 -7.69 3.49 -4.29
C LEU A 43 -6.40 4.31 -4.32
N TRP A 44 -6.06 4.93 -3.19
CA TRP A 44 -4.94 5.86 -3.09
C TRP A 44 -3.79 5.24 -2.28
N ILE A 45 -2.56 5.52 -2.70
CA ILE A 45 -1.34 5.20 -1.94
C ILE A 45 -0.42 6.40 -1.94
N SER A 46 0.54 6.45 -1.01
CA SER A 46 1.61 7.44 -1.07
C SER A 46 2.97 6.81 -1.40
N ARG A 47 3.96 7.67 -1.67
CA ARG A 47 5.36 7.22 -1.79
C ARG A 47 5.88 6.61 -0.49
N GLN A 48 5.33 7.01 0.66
CA GLN A 48 5.68 6.40 1.95
C GLN A 48 5.14 4.97 2.03
N THR A 49 3.90 4.72 1.59
CA THR A 49 3.32 3.37 1.50
C THR A 49 4.22 2.43 0.68
N LEU A 50 4.71 2.89 -0.48
CA LEU A 50 5.61 2.10 -1.34
C LEU A 50 6.95 1.79 -0.66
N ARG A 51 7.53 2.76 0.06
CA ARG A 51 8.80 2.56 0.80
C ARG A 51 8.63 1.56 1.93
N GLU A 52 7.54 1.66 2.69
CA GLU A 52 7.25 0.75 3.79
C GLU A 52 6.96 -0.67 3.28
N TYR A 53 6.27 -0.81 2.15
CA TYR A 53 6.06 -2.10 1.50
C TYR A 53 7.39 -2.77 1.16
N LEU A 54 8.30 -2.04 0.48
CA LEU A 54 9.64 -2.56 0.14
C LEU A 54 10.42 -2.97 1.39
N ALA A 55 10.41 -2.14 2.43
CA ALA A 55 11.10 -2.43 3.69
C ALA A 55 10.54 -3.68 4.37
N ALA A 56 9.21 -3.82 4.40
CA ALA A 56 8.54 -4.97 5.01
C ALA A 56 8.81 -6.27 4.26
N MET A 57 8.72 -6.26 2.92
CA MET A 57 8.91 -7.46 2.10
C MET A 57 10.38 -7.89 2.02
N THR A 58 11.32 -6.95 1.96
CA THR A 58 12.76 -7.26 2.00
C THR A 58 13.13 -7.93 3.32
N ARG A 59 12.70 -7.36 4.45
CA ARG A 59 12.95 -7.94 5.79
C ARG A 59 12.35 -9.33 5.93
N ARG A 60 11.16 -9.57 5.36
CA ARG A 60 10.55 -10.91 5.36
C ARG A 60 11.36 -11.89 4.50
N GLY A 61 11.86 -11.44 3.35
CA GLY A 61 12.76 -12.25 2.52
C GLY A 61 13.99 -12.74 3.27
N ASP A 62 14.57 -11.90 4.13
CA ASP A 62 15.69 -12.30 5.01
C ASP A 62 15.29 -13.41 6.01
N LEU A 63 14.01 -13.49 6.40
CA LEU A 63 13.50 -14.42 7.42
C LEU A 63 12.90 -15.71 6.84
N THR A 64 12.25 -15.66 5.68
CA THR A 64 11.46 -16.77 5.12
C THR A 64 12.03 -17.34 3.81
N GLY A 65 13.17 -16.82 3.34
CA GLY A 65 13.77 -17.14 2.05
C GLY A 65 13.73 -15.94 1.10
N ASN A 66 14.81 -15.77 0.32
CA ASN A 66 15.06 -14.54 -0.42
C ASN A 66 13.95 -14.25 -1.47
N ILE A 67 13.24 -13.13 -1.32
CA ILE A 67 12.32 -12.63 -2.34
C ILE A 67 13.16 -11.94 -3.41
N PRO A 68 13.04 -12.33 -4.70
CA PRO A 68 13.81 -11.67 -5.75
C PRO A 68 13.53 -10.17 -5.80
N ILE A 69 14.59 -9.35 -5.84
CA ILE A 69 14.48 -7.89 -5.97
C ILE A 69 13.66 -7.52 -7.21
N THR A 70 13.78 -8.29 -8.29
CA THR A 70 13.00 -8.11 -9.53
C THR A 70 11.49 -8.23 -9.30
N SER A 71 11.06 -9.13 -8.41
CA SER A 71 9.65 -9.24 -8.01
C SER A 71 9.20 -8.01 -7.24
N LEU A 72 9.99 -7.54 -6.26
CA LEU A 72 9.66 -6.33 -5.50
C LEU A 72 9.58 -5.07 -6.38
N VAL A 73 10.45 -4.97 -7.39
CA VAL A 73 10.39 -3.90 -8.40
C VAL A 73 9.13 -4.01 -9.25
N ALA A 74 8.73 -5.23 -9.62
CA ALA A 74 7.50 -5.45 -10.38
C ALA A 74 6.26 -5.03 -9.56
N ASP A 75 6.20 -5.38 -8.27
CA ASP A 75 5.11 -4.99 -7.38
C ASP A 75 4.97 -3.47 -7.30
N VAL A 76 6.07 -2.76 -7.05
CA VAL A 76 6.05 -1.29 -6.94
C VAL A 76 5.63 -0.63 -8.25
N ARG A 77 6.08 -1.14 -9.40
CA ARG A 77 5.65 -0.64 -10.72
C ARG A 77 4.17 -0.88 -10.93
N TYR A 78 3.68 -2.07 -10.57
CA TYR A 78 2.26 -2.39 -10.64
C TYR A 78 1.45 -1.45 -9.75
N PHE A 79 1.83 -1.26 -8.48
CA PHE A 79 1.14 -0.38 -7.56
C PHE A 79 1.10 1.08 -8.04
N ALA A 80 2.22 1.59 -8.54
CA ALA A 80 2.29 2.95 -9.08
C ALA A 80 1.42 3.15 -10.34
N SER A 81 1.09 2.07 -11.05
CA SER A 81 0.20 2.10 -12.22
C SER A 81 -1.27 1.85 -11.89
N TYR A 82 -1.56 1.05 -10.85
CA TYR A 82 -2.90 0.62 -10.49
C TYR A 82 -3.57 1.57 -9.49
N PHE A 83 -2.82 2.04 -8.48
CA PHE A 83 -3.32 2.95 -7.47
C PHE A 83 -3.10 4.41 -7.89
N ARG A 84 -3.94 5.32 -7.38
CA ARG A 84 -3.64 6.75 -7.47
C ARG A 84 -2.53 7.08 -6.47
N LEU A 85 -1.33 7.33 -6.99
CA LEU A 85 -0.20 7.78 -6.19
C LEU A 85 -0.38 9.25 -5.83
N VAL A 86 -0.49 9.55 -4.54
CA VAL A 86 -0.56 10.91 -4.01
C VAL A 86 0.73 11.26 -3.27
N GLU A 87 1.12 12.54 -3.32
CA GLU A 87 2.21 13.02 -2.49
C GLU A 87 1.76 13.11 -1.04
N ASP A 88 2.54 12.48 -0.15
CA ASP A 88 2.37 12.67 1.28
C ASP A 88 2.95 14.05 1.61
N ASN A 89 2.11 15.09 1.60
CA ASN A 89 2.52 16.40 2.08
C ASN A 89 2.78 16.28 3.58
N LEU A 90 4.03 15.97 3.95
CA LEU A 90 4.55 16.02 5.30
C LEU A 90 4.41 17.46 5.84
N ARG A 91 3.23 17.77 6.37
CA ARG A 91 3.04 18.83 7.35
C ARG A 91 2.66 18.16 8.67
N LYS A 92 3.68 17.71 9.40
CA LYS A 92 3.61 17.88 10.85
C LYS A 92 4.01 19.34 11.09
N PRO A 93 3.12 20.21 11.60
CA PRO A 93 3.61 21.40 12.25
C PRO A 93 4.50 20.89 13.38
N ILE A 94 5.75 21.33 13.39
CA ILE A 94 6.55 21.33 14.60
C ILE A 94 5.84 22.33 15.51
N SER A 95 4.82 21.88 16.24
CA SER A 95 4.27 22.66 17.34
C SER A 95 5.28 22.55 18.46
N ASP A 96 5.92 23.68 18.72
CA ASP A 96 6.53 24.10 19.98
C ASP A 96 6.38 23.08 21.11
N ARG A 97 7.50 22.45 21.44
CA ARG A 97 7.82 22.06 22.81
C ARG A 97 9.08 22.79 23.23
N LEU A 98 8.94 24.10 23.33
CA LEU A 98 9.58 24.86 24.38
C LEU A 98 8.48 25.14 25.40
N ASP A 99 8.53 24.40 26.51
CA ASP A 99 8.12 24.79 27.85
C ASP A 99 8.87 23.87 28.83
#